data_AF-A0A920NXW7-F1
#
_entry.id   AF-A0A920NXW7-F1
#
_cell.length_a   1.000
_cell.length_b   1.000
_cell.length_c   1.000
_cell.angle_alpha   90.00
_cell.angle_beta   90.00
_cell.angle_gamma   90.00
#
_symmetry.space_group_name_H-M   'P 1'
#
loop_
_entity.id
_entity.type
_entity.pdbx_description
1 polymer ?
#
loop_
_entity_poly.entity_id
_entity_poly.type
_entity_poly.pdbx_seq_one_letter_code
_entity_poly.pdbx_strand_id
1 'polypeptide(L)'
;MTKEERLKKRHRAEKRFRFYGLTSIFVALLFVVILVQNIFSKGSSAFKKTVITTEVFFDQELLEIQNGASQEEIMEADFYDIMIENLIKAYPAKDRE
;
A
#
# COMPACT_ATOMS: atom_id res chain seq x y z
N MET A 1 3.06 -7.32 -63.84
CA MET A 1 2.38 -7.76 -62.61
C MET A 1 1.01 -8.28 -62.99
N THR A 2 0.77 -9.58 -62.84
CA THR A 2 -0.50 -10.23 -63.21
C THR A 2 -1.59 -9.91 -62.19
N LYS A 3 -2.87 -10.06 -62.55
CA LYS A 3 -4.01 -9.80 -61.64
C LYS A 3 -3.90 -10.58 -60.32
N GLU A 4 -3.38 -11.80 -60.37
CA GLU A 4 -3.22 -12.68 -59.21
C GLU A 4 -2.17 -12.16 -58.21
N GLU A 5 -1.06 -11.60 -58.70
CA GLU A 5 -0.03 -11.00 -57.85
C GLU A 5 -0.55 -9.78 -57.08
N ARG A 6 -1.41 -8.98 -57.70
CA ARG A 6 -2.08 -7.83 -57.05
C ARG A 6 -3.03 -8.27 -55.94
N LEU A 7 -3.79 -9.35 -56.16
CA LEU A 7 -4.70 -9.91 -55.15
C LEU A 7 -3.94 -10.46 -53.95
N LYS A 8 -2.88 -11.25 -54.18
CA LYS A 8 -1.99 -11.74 -53.10
C LYS A 8 -1.39 -10.60 -52.29
N LYS A 9 -0.96 -9.51 -52.93
CA LYS A 9 -0.42 -8.33 -52.23
C LYS A 9 -1.44 -7.70 -51.29
N ARG A 10 -2.70 -7.56 -51.71
CA ARG A 10 -3.78 -6.99 -50.88
C ARG A 10 -4.12 -7.88 -49.69
N HIS A 11 -4.26 -9.19 -49.89
CA HIS A 11 -4.56 -10.11 -48.79
C HIS A 11 -3.46 -10.16 -47.72
N ARG A 12 -2.18 -10.01 -48.11
CA ARG A 12 -1.07 -9.89 -47.15
C ARG A 12 -1.15 -8.59 -46.35
N ALA A 13 -1.55 -7.49 -46.97
CA ALA A 13 -1.75 -6.23 -46.26
C ALA A 13 -2.92 -6.31 -45.27
N GLU A 14 -4.03 -6.89 -45.70
CA GLU A 14 -5.23 -7.13 -44.89
C GLU A 14 -4.95 -8.01 -43.67
N LYS A 15 -4.21 -9.12 -43.87
CA LYS A 15 -3.82 -10.03 -42.77
C LYS A 15 -2.99 -9.31 -41.70
N ARG A 16 -2.06 -8.44 -42.10
CA ARG A 16 -1.25 -7.65 -41.16
C ARG A 16 -2.08 -6.60 -40.43
N PHE A 17 -2.97 -5.91 -41.15
CA PHE A 17 -3.88 -4.93 -40.53
C PHE A 17 -4.76 -5.58 -39.47
N ARG A 18 -5.38 -6.72 -39.80
CA ARG A 18 -6.20 -7.48 -38.84
C ARG A 18 -5.39 -7.98 -37.66
N PHE A 19 -4.16 -8.44 -37.89
CA PHE A 19 -3.25 -8.87 -36.82
C PHE A 19 -2.92 -7.72 -35.87
N TYR A 20 -2.48 -6.57 -36.39
CA TYR A 20 -2.18 -5.39 -35.55
C TYR A 20 -3.40 -4.91 -34.76
N GLY A 21 -4.59 -4.91 -35.38
CA GLY A 21 -5.83 -4.56 -34.70
C GLY A 21 -6.13 -5.52 -33.54
N LEU A 22 -6.04 -6.83 -33.79
CA LEU A 22 -6.26 -7.85 -32.75
C LEU A 22 -5.23 -7.74 -31.62
N THR A 23 -3.95 -7.61 -31.95
CA THR A 23 -2.87 -7.46 -30.96
C THR A 23 -3.07 -6.21 -30.12
N SER A 24 -3.50 -5.09 -30.72
CA SER A 24 -3.73 -3.85 -29.98
C SER A 24 -4.86 -4.00 -28.96
N ILE A 25 -5.95 -4.68 -29.31
CA ILE A 25 -7.04 -5.00 -28.38
C ILE A 25 -6.54 -5.88 -27.24
N PHE A 26 -5.77 -6.92 -27.54
CA PHE A 26 -5.18 -7.78 -26.51
C PHE A 26 -4.27 -7.01 -25.55
N VAL A 27 -3.40 -6.13 -26.07
CA VAL A 27 -2.52 -5.30 -25.24
C VAL A 27 -3.33 -4.36 -24.35
N ALA A 28 -4.37 -3.72 -24.89
CA ALA A 28 -5.23 -2.86 -24.10
C ALA A 28 -5.91 -3.62 -22.94
N LEU A 29 -6.47 -4.80 -23.22
CA LEU A 29 -7.07 -5.65 -22.19
C LEU A 29 -6.07 -6.10 -21.14
N LEU A 30 -4.85 -6.45 -21.55
CA LEU A 30 -3.77 -6.85 -20.65
C LEU A 30 -3.38 -5.71 -19.70
N PHE A 31 -3.29 -4.47 -20.19
CA PHE A 31 -3.05 -3.31 -19.34
C PHE A 31 -4.17 -3.09 -18.31
N VAL A 32 -5.44 -3.27 -18.70
CA VAL A 32 -6.57 -3.18 -17.77
C VAL A 32 -6.44 -4.22 -16.66
N VAL A 33 -6.11 -5.47 -16.99
CA VAL A 33 -5.90 -6.53 -15.97
C VAL A 33 -4.76 -6.20 -15.03
N ILE A 34 -3.62 -5.74 -15.55
CA ILE A 34 -2.47 -5.33 -14.73
C ILE A 34 -2.84 -4.17 -13.79
N LEU A 35 -3.57 -3.18 -14.30
CA LEU A 35 -4.00 -2.02 -13.52
C LEU A 35 -4.91 -2.45 -12.37
N VAL A 36 -5.89 -3.32 -12.66
CA VAL A 36 -6.79 -3.88 -11.63
C VAL A 36 -6.00 -4.68 -10.59
N GLN A 37 -5.08 -5.55 -11.00
CA GLN A 37 -4.22 -6.29 -10.07
C GLN A 37 -3.39 -5.37 -9.18
N ASN A 38 -2.82 -4.29 -9.74
CA ASN A 38 -2.06 -3.31 -8.99
C ASN A 38 -2.92 -2.60 -7.94
N ILE A 39 -4.15 -2.22 -8.29
CA ILE A 39 -5.10 -1.60 -7.36
C ILE A 39 -5.40 -2.57 -6.20
N PHE A 40 -5.73 -3.82 -6.49
CA PHE A 40 -6.04 -4.80 -5.45
C PHE A 40 -4.84 -5.12 -4.56
N SER A 41 -3.66 -5.34 -5.15
CA SER A 41 -2.44 -5.64 -4.40
C SER A 41 -2.07 -4.50 -3.45
N LYS A 42 -2.02 -3.26 -3.95
CA LYS A 42 -1.68 -2.08 -3.14
C LYS A 42 -2.79 -1.71 -2.14
N GLY A 43 -4.04 -1.80 -2.58
CA GLY A 43 -5.21 -1.49 -1.75
C GLY A 43 -5.40 -2.48 -0.59
N SER A 44 -5.01 -3.75 -0.77
CA SER A 44 -5.16 -4.79 0.26
C SER A 44 -4.47 -4.43 1.59
N SER A 45 -3.37 -3.67 1.55
CA SER A 45 -2.67 -3.22 2.75
C SER A 45 -3.46 -2.19 3.54
N ALA A 46 -4.33 -1.40 2.91
CA ALA A 46 -5.09 -0.35 3.61
C ALA A 46 -6.15 -0.94 4.57
N PHE A 47 -6.56 -2.19 4.34
CA PHE A 47 -7.51 -2.88 5.20
C PHE A 47 -6.84 -3.61 6.37
N LYS A 48 -5.50 -3.66 6.40
CA LYS A 48 -4.75 -4.31 7.47
C LYS A 48 -4.10 -3.22 8.34
N LYS A 49 -4.47 -3.18 9.62
CA LYS A 49 -3.81 -2.34 10.62
C LYS A 49 -3.05 -3.25 11.58
N THR A 50 -1.74 -3.08 11.67
CA THR A 50 -0.94 -3.70 12.73
C THR A 50 -1.13 -2.86 13.99
N VAL A 51 -1.59 -3.50 15.07
CA VAL A 51 -1.75 -2.88 16.38
C VAL A 51 -0.95 -3.67 17.41
N ILE A 52 -0.38 -2.95 18.37
CA ILE A 52 0.27 -3.54 19.52
C ILE A 52 -0.68 -3.35 20.69
N THR A 53 -1.15 -4.46 21.26
CA THR A 53 -1.94 -4.43 22.51
C THR A 53 -0.95 -4.52 23.66
N THR A 54 -0.94 -3.51 24.51
CA THR A 54 -0.13 -3.46 25.72
C THR A 54 -0.87 -2.72 26.82
N GLU A 55 -0.60 -3.09 28.07
CA GLU A 55 -1.00 -2.29 29.22
C GLU A 55 -0.09 -1.06 29.28
N VAL A 56 -0.68 0.12 29.49
CA VAL A 56 0.05 1.39 29.64
C VAL A 56 -0.21 1.89 31.05
N PHE A 57 0.88 2.01 31.82
CA PHE A 57 0.83 2.63 33.13
C PHE A 57 1.12 4.13 32.99
N PHE A 58 0.18 4.95 33.46
CA PHE A 58 0.29 6.41 33.44
C PHE A 58 0.94 6.89 34.73
N ASP A 59 2.26 7.01 34.70
CA ASP A 59 3.05 7.48 35.83
C ASP A 59 2.99 9.01 35.94
N GLN A 60 2.69 9.51 37.14
CA GLN A 60 2.52 10.95 37.41
C GLN A 60 3.83 11.73 37.38
N GLU A 61 4.93 11.09 37.79
CA GLU A 61 6.26 11.71 37.80
C GLU A 61 6.76 11.89 36.36
N LEU A 62 6.55 10.88 35.50
CA LEU A 62 6.90 10.95 34.08
C LEU A 62 6.04 11.93 33.28
N LEU A 63 4.78 12.12 33.65
CA LEU A 63 3.93 13.12 33.00
C LEU A 63 4.17 14.54 33.49
N GLU A 64 4.88 14.71 34.61
CA GLU A 64 5.03 15.98 35.33
C GLU A 64 3.66 16.58 35.76
N ILE A 65 2.67 15.72 36.00
CA ILE A 65 1.30 16.13 36.34
C ILE A 65 0.96 15.77 37.78
N GLN A 66 0.34 16.71 38.49
CA GLN A 66 -0.12 16.52 39.85
C GLN A 66 -1.50 15.84 39.91
N ASN A 67 -1.80 15.17 41.03
CA ASN A 67 -3.12 14.58 41.23
C ASN A 67 -4.21 15.68 41.27
N GLY A 68 -5.22 15.56 40.41
CA GLY A 68 -6.28 16.56 40.23
C GLY A 68 -6.04 17.57 39.11
N ALA A 69 -5.10 17.29 38.20
CA ALA A 69 -4.83 18.15 37.06
C ALA A 69 -6.05 18.40 36.16
N SER A 70 -6.07 19.60 35.62
CA SER A 70 -7.06 20.08 34.69
C SER A 70 -6.96 19.37 33.33
N GLN A 71 -8.04 19.44 32.55
CA GLN A 71 -8.05 18.88 31.20
C GLN A 71 -6.99 19.54 30.29
N GLU A 72 -6.68 20.82 30.54
CA GLU A 72 -5.69 21.58 29.79
C GLU A 72 -4.28 21.06 30.06
N GLU A 73 -3.91 20.88 31.34
CA GLU A 73 -2.62 20.30 31.74
C GLU A 73 -2.43 18.86 31.20
N ILE A 74 -3.48 18.04 31.21
CA ILE A 74 -3.43 16.67 30.66
C ILE A 74 -3.18 16.69 29.14
N MET A 75 -3.75 17.65 28.41
CA MET A 75 -3.54 17.76 26.96
C MET A 75 -2.16 18.30 26.59
N GLU A 76 -1.54 19.07 27.48
CA GLU A 76 -0.19 19.63 27.30
C GLU A 76 0.94 18.67 27.72
N ALA A 77 0.61 17.62 28.48
CA ALA A 77 1.60 16.67 28.99
C ALA A 77 2.29 15.85 27.90
N ASP A 78 3.54 15.46 28.17
CA ASP A 78 4.33 14.65 27.26
C ASP A 78 4.05 13.14 27.44
N PHE A 79 3.24 12.59 26.54
CA PHE A 79 2.93 11.15 26.52
C PHE A 79 4.00 10.31 25.81
N TYR A 80 4.97 10.91 25.14
CA TYR A 80 5.96 10.17 24.36
C TYR A 80 6.79 9.25 25.27
N ASP A 81 7.29 9.79 26.38
CA ASP A 81 8.16 9.06 27.30
C ASP A 81 7.42 7.88 27.97
N ILE A 82 6.18 8.10 28.41
CA ILE A 82 5.31 7.04 28.91
C ILE A 82 5.12 5.93 27.87
N MET A 83 4.85 6.29 26.62
CA MET A 83 4.60 5.30 25.57
C MET A 83 5.85 4.47 25.29
N ILE A 84 7.03 5.10 25.21
CA ILE A 84 8.30 4.40 24.99
C ILE A 84 8.64 3.48 26.15
N GLU A 85 8.52 3.94 27.39
CA GLU A 85 8.84 3.15 28.57
C GLU A 85 7.94 1.91 28.68
N ASN A 86 6.64 2.09 28.50
CA ASN A 86 5.70 0.97 28.52
C ASN A 86 5.95 0.00 27.35
N LEU A 87 6.32 0.49 26.17
CA LEU A 87 6.64 -0.36 25.02
C LEU A 87 7.90 -1.20 25.25
N ILE A 88 8.97 -0.59 25.77
CA ILE A 88 10.23 -1.30 26.09
C ILE A 88 10.00 -2.34 27.19
N LYS A 89 9.22 -2.02 28.23
CA LYS A 89 8.87 -2.96 29.30
C LYS A 89 8.06 -4.15 28.78
N ALA A 90 7.08 -3.90 27.91
CA ALA A 90 6.23 -4.96 27.36
C ALA A 90 6.94 -5.82 26.31
N TYR A 91 7.82 -5.22 25.50
CA TYR A 91 8.56 -5.88 24.42
C TYR A 91 10.04 -5.51 24.48
N PRO A 92 10.81 -6.13 25.39
CA PRO A 92 12.23 -5.85 25.51
C PRO A 92 12.94 -6.23 24.21
N ALA A 93 13.62 -5.26 23.61
CA ALA A 93 14.45 -5.51 22.45
C ALA A 93 15.59 -6.46 22.87
N LYS A 94 15.62 -7.65 22.26
CA LYS A 94 16.77 -8.54 22.44
C LYS A 94 17.94 -7.91 21.68
N ASP A 95 19.03 -7.60 22.38
CA ASP A 95 20.25 -7.15 21.75
C ASP A 95 20.62 -8.15 20.65
N ARG A 96 20.74 -7.66 19.41
CA ARG A 96 21.29 -8.48 18.33
C ARG A 96 22.77 -8.63 18.61
N GLU A 97 23.19 -9.84 18.97
CA GLU A 97 24.61 -10.25 18.96
C GLU A 97 25.26 -9.94 17.60
#